data_AF-A0A1I2Z4Z1-F1
#
_entry.id   AF-A0A1I2Z4Z1-F1
#
_cell.length_a   1.000
_cell.length_b   1.000
_cell.length_c   1.000
_cell.angle_alpha   90.00
_cell.angle_beta   90.00
_cell.angle_gamma   90.00
#
_symmetry.space_group_name_H-M   'P 1'
#
loop_
_entity.id
_entity.type
_entity.pdbx_description
1 polymer ?
#
loop_
_entity_poly.entity_id
_entity_poly.type
_entity_poly.pdbx_seq_one_letter_code
_entity_poly.pdbx_strand_id
1 'polypeptide(L)'
;MNYFKGRSMLLYHGSNVEVKEPRIIISNRTLDFGAGFYTTSNEEQAIKWSRLQTLRRGTGRPTVSIYEFVEDKASELIVMRFESAGREWLRYVTDNRKGIYKGAKYDIVIGPVANDNTMSVINDYMAGTINEETALVLLKPQKLSDQYTFLTWKGLSVLRYLEVKLYE
;
A
#
# COMPACT_ATOMS: atom_id res chain seq x y z
N MET A 1 -14.51 16.59 11.09
CA MET A 1 -15.46 15.46 10.99
C MET A 1 -14.71 14.22 11.43
N ASN A 2 -15.03 13.66 12.60
CA ASN A 2 -14.30 12.52 13.16
C ASN A 2 -14.79 11.22 12.51
N TYR A 3 -14.00 10.68 11.59
CA TYR A 3 -14.32 9.49 10.79
C TYR A 3 -14.22 8.16 11.57
N PHE A 4 -13.77 8.17 12.82
CA PHE A 4 -13.24 6.99 13.52
C PHE A 4 -13.90 6.75 14.88
N LYS A 5 -15.17 6.34 14.93
CA LYS A 5 -15.78 5.79 16.17
C LYS A 5 -16.32 4.39 15.91
N GLY A 6 -15.67 3.38 16.50
CA GLY A 6 -16.18 2.01 16.62
C GLY A 6 -15.95 1.08 15.42
N ARG A 7 -15.03 1.41 14.50
CA ARG A 7 -14.74 0.58 13.32
C ARG A 7 -13.39 -0.14 13.48
N SER A 8 -13.45 -1.46 13.55
CA SER A 8 -12.32 -2.35 13.29
C SER A 8 -12.45 -2.91 11.88
N MET A 9 -11.36 -2.95 11.13
CA MET A 9 -11.34 -3.59 9.80
C MET A 9 -10.20 -4.59 9.69
N LEU A 10 -10.40 -5.60 8.83
CA LEU A 10 -9.35 -6.57 8.53
C LEU A 10 -8.44 -6.04 7.43
N LEU A 11 -7.14 -6.21 7.65
CA LEU A 11 -6.09 -5.89 6.70
C LEU A 11 -5.25 -7.14 6.43
N TYR A 12 -4.89 -7.31 5.16
CA TYR A 12 -4.24 -8.50 4.64
C TYR A 12 -2.85 -8.14 4.10
N HIS A 13 -1.84 -8.88 4.52
CA HIS A 13 -0.46 -8.78 4.01
C HIS A 13 -0.11 -10.05 3.23
N GLY A 14 0.08 -9.93 1.91
CA GLY A 14 0.52 -11.03 1.06
C GLY A 14 2.04 -11.16 1.01
N SER A 15 2.58 -12.32 1.39
CA SER A 15 4.02 -12.62 1.42
C SER A 15 4.29 -14.09 1.07
N ASN A 16 5.55 -14.50 1.04
CA ASN A 16 5.97 -15.90 0.91
C ASN A 16 6.20 -16.59 2.28
N VAL A 17 6.00 -15.85 3.38
CA VAL A 17 6.16 -16.30 4.77
C VAL A 17 5.12 -15.61 5.66
N GLU A 18 4.86 -16.21 6.83
CA GLU A 18 4.07 -15.56 7.87
C GLU A 18 4.82 -14.34 8.43
N VAL A 19 4.10 -13.24 8.59
CA VAL A 19 4.58 -12.06 9.32
C VAL A 19 3.69 -11.90 10.56
N LYS A 20 4.20 -12.26 11.74
CA LYS A 20 3.50 -12.03 13.02
C LYS A 20 3.76 -10.62 13.57
N GLU A 21 4.98 -10.15 13.36
CA GLU A 21 5.43 -8.82 13.79
C GLU A 21 5.71 -7.96 12.55
N PRO A 22 4.81 -7.04 12.19
CA PRO A 22 5.06 -6.06 11.14
C PRO A 22 6.34 -5.27 11.40
N ARG A 23 7.16 -5.10 10.37
CA ARG A 23 8.39 -4.30 10.43
C ARG A 23 8.53 -3.47 9.16
N ILE A 24 9.06 -2.26 9.30
CA ILE A 24 9.42 -1.42 8.16
C ILE A 24 10.81 -1.84 7.70
N ILE A 25 10.88 -2.43 6.50
CA ILE A 25 12.14 -2.83 5.88
C ILE A 25 12.57 -1.71 4.95
N ILE A 26 13.64 -1.01 5.32
CA ILE A 26 14.27 -0.03 4.44
C ILE A 26 15.06 -0.80 3.39
N SER A 27 14.69 -0.63 2.12
CA SER A 27 15.39 -1.22 0.99
C SER A 27 15.75 -0.15 -0.02
N ASN A 28 16.73 -0.41 -0.89
CA ASN A 28 17.08 0.49 -1.99
C ASN A 28 16.02 0.52 -3.10
N ARG A 29 14.93 -0.25 -2.98
CA ARG A 29 13.83 -0.22 -3.94
C ARG A 29 12.89 0.92 -3.58
N THR A 30 12.55 1.71 -4.59
CA THR A 30 11.52 2.73 -4.47
C THR A 30 10.14 2.08 -4.65
N LEU A 31 9.22 2.42 -3.75
CA LEU A 31 7.86 1.87 -3.68
C LEU A 31 6.86 3.01 -3.79
N ASP A 32 5.60 2.68 -4.11
CA ASP A 32 4.56 3.69 -4.40
C ASP A 32 4.36 4.68 -3.24
N PHE A 33 4.36 4.19 -1.99
CA PHE A 33 4.18 5.02 -0.80
C PHE A 33 5.44 5.06 0.09
N GLY A 34 6.61 4.75 -0.47
CA GLY A 34 7.88 4.75 0.27
C GLY A 34 8.13 3.48 1.10
N ALA A 35 9.15 3.51 1.97
CA ALA A 35 9.47 2.37 2.82
C ALA A 35 8.42 2.23 3.95
N GLY A 36 7.70 1.11 3.95
CA GLY A 36 6.61 0.88 4.89
C GLY A 36 6.21 -0.59 4.95
N PHE A 37 5.29 -0.91 5.86
CA PHE A 37 4.59 -2.19 5.88
C PHE A 37 3.27 -2.05 5.13
N TYR A 38 3.07 -2.90 4.11
CA TYR A 38 1.99 -2.76 3.13
C TYR A 38 0.90 -3.80 3.37
N THR A 39 -0.34 -3.37 3.52
CA THR A 39 -1.52 -4.23 3.64
C THR A 39 -2.67 -3.72 2.78
N THR A 40 -3.67 -4.53 2.50
CA THR A 40 -4.89 -4.13 1.74
C THR A 40 -6.13 -4.61 2.47
N SER A 41 -7.29 -3.99 2.25
CA SER A 41 -8.58 -4.53 2.71
C SER A 41 -9.11 -5.63 1.77
N ASN A 42 -8.50 -5.82 0.60
CA ASN A 42 -8.88 -6.81 -0.39
C ASN A 42 -8.08 -8.12 -0.22
N GLU A 43 -8.70 -9.14 0.39
CA GLU A 43 -8.09 -10.46 0.61
C GLU A 43 -7.64 -11.11 -0.71
N GLU A 44 -8.46 -11.06 -1.76
CA GLU A 44 -8.10 -11.65 -3.06
C GLU A 44 -6.82 -11.03 -3.66
N GLN A 45 -6.64 -9.72 -3.47
CA GLN A 45 -5.43 -9.05 -3.91
C GLN A 45 -4.23 -9.49 -3.08
N ALA A 46 -4.37 -9.64 -1.76
CA ALA A 46 -3.30 -10.16 -0.91
C ALA A 46 -2.89 -11.59 -1.30
N ILE A 47 -3.86 -12.44 -1.69
CA ILE A 47 -3.60 -13.80 -2.20
C ILE A 47 -2.82 -13.75 -3.53
N LYS A 48 -3.22 -12.89 -4.46
CA LYS A 48 -2.48 -12.71 -5.73
C LYS A 48 -1.04 -12.25 -5.47
N TRP A 49 -0.86 -11.30 -4.54
CA TRP A 49 0.46 -10.82 -4.14
C TRP A 49 1.30 -11.90 -3.47
N SER A 50 0.73 -12.72 -2.59
CA SER A 50 1.47 -13.79 -1.89
C SER A 50 2.02 -14.83 -2.87
N ARG A 51 1.23 -15.21 -3.88
CA ARG A 51 1.67 -16.08 -4.98
C ARG A 51 2.80 -15.46 -5.78
N LEU A 52 2.64 -14.21 -6.20
CA LEU A 52 3.65 -13.48 -6.97
C LEU A 52 4.96 -13.31 -6.19
N GLN A 53 4.89 -13.00 -4.90
CA GLN A 53 6.06 -12.88 -4.04
C GLN A 53 6.77 -14.22 -3.85
N THR A 54 6.03 -15.31 -3.66
CA THR A 54 6.61 -16.66 -3.56
C THR A 54 7.33 -17.04 -4.85
N LEU A 55 6.70 -16.81 -6.00
CA LEU A 55 7.31 -17.05 -7.31
C LEU A 55 8.62 -16.24 -7.49
N ARG A 56 8.59 -14.95 -7.16
CA ARG A 56 9.77 -14.06 -7.26
C ARG A 56 10.92 -14.45 -6.34
N ARG A 57 10.61 -15.05 -5.18
CA ARG A 57 11.60 -15.47 -4.18
C ARG A 57 12.11 -16.88 -4.40
N GLY A 58 11.37 -17.72 -5.14
CA GLY A 58 11.67 -19.14 -5.36
C GLY A 58 11.66 -19.98 -4.08
N THR A 59 11.15 -19.44 -2.97
CA THR A 59 11.20 -20.05 -1.63
C THR A 59 9.98 -19.63 -0.82
N GLY A 60 9.63 -20.42 0.21
CA GLY A 60 8.45 -20.19 1.04
C GLY A 60 7.17 -20.72 0.39
N ARG A 61 6.02 -20.21 0.85
CA ARG A 61 4.69 -20.58 0.35
C ARG A 61 3.80 -19.34 0.28
N PRO A 62 2.84 -19.26 -0.66
CA PRO A 62 1.89 -18.16 -0.68
C PRO A 62 1.19 -18.04 0.68
N THR A 63 1.46 -16.95 1.39
CA THR A 63 1.04 -16.74 2.78
C THR A 63 0.37 -15.38 2.91
N VAL A 64 -0.79 -15.34 3.56
CA VAL A 64 -1.48 -14.09 3.90
C VAL A 64 -1.57 -13.97 5.43
N SER A 65 -0.91 -12.96 5.98
CA SER A 65 -1.04 -12.58 7.39
C SER A 65 -2.19 -11.58 7.55
N ILE A 66 -3.05 -11.83 8.52
CA ILE A 66 -4.28 -11.09 8.77
C ILE A 66 -4.14 -10.26 10.04
N TYR A 67 -4.52 -9.00 9.94
CA TYR A 67 -4.44 -8.03 11.02
C TYR A 67 -5.79 -7.36 11.24
N GLU A 68 -6.10 -7.06 12.49
CA GLU A 68 -7.12 -6.09 12.83
C GLU A 68 -6.49 -4.69 12.87
N PHE A 69 -7.04 -3.77 12.11
CA PHE A 69 -6.77 -2.34 12.19
C PHE A 69 -7.87 -1.67 13.01
N VAL A 70 -7.48 -1.12 14.16
CA VAL A 70 -8.40 -0.45 15.09
C VAL A 70 -8.38 1.05 14.79
N GLU A 71 -9.35 1.53 14.02
CA GLU A 71 -9.38 2.92 13.53
C GLU A 71 -9.40 3.94 14.68
N ASP A 72 -10.06 3.63 15.80
CA ASP A 72 -10.15 4.53 16.96
C ASP A 72 -8.76 4.83 17.55
N LYS A 73 -7.81 3.87 17.45
CA LYS A 73 -6.40 4.06 17.86
C LYS A 73 -5.60 4.89 16.85
N ALA A 74 -6.13 5.11 15.65
CA ALA A 74 -5.49 5.94 14.63
C ALA A 74 -5.78 7.44 14.79
N SER A 75 -6.59 7.85 15.78
CA SER A 75 -7.00 9.25 16.01
C SER A 75 -5.83 10.21 16.26
N GLU A 76 -4.71 9.72 16.80
CA GLU A 76 -3.49 10.50 17.02
C GLU A 76 -2.44 10.35 15.90
N LEU A 77 -2.73 9.57 14.85
CA LEU A 77 -1.81 9.32 13.75
C LEU A 77 -1.92 10.40 12.67
N ILE A 78 -0.79 10.74 12.06
CA ILE A 78 -0.79 11.58 10.86
C ILE A 78 -1.10 10.69 9.66
N VAL A 79 -2.36 10.73 9.21
CA VAL A 79 -2.85 9.89 8.11
C VAL A 79 -3.01 10.71 6.83
N MET A 80 -2.38 10.25 5.74
CA MET A 80 -2.67 10.72 4.39
C MET A 80 -3.62 9.75 3.70
N ARG A 81 -4.69 10.27 3.08
CA ARG A 81 -5.66 9.46 2.32
C ARG A 81 -5.86 10.01 0.92
N PHE A 82 -5.68 9.15 -0.07
CA PHE A 82 -6.06 9.39 -1.45
C PHE A 82 -7.35 8.64 -1.77
N GLU A 83 -8.42 9.36 -2.09
CA GLU A 83 -9.72 8.75 -2.45
C GLU A 83 -9.71 8.11 -3.85
N SER A 84 -8.78 8.51 -4.71
CA SER A 84 -8.68 8.02 -6.09
C SER A 84 -7.28 8.21 -6.65
N ALA A 85 -7.00 7.61 -7.82
CA ALA A 85 -5.76 7.80 -8.58
C ALA A 85 -5.74 9.16 -9.30
N GLY A 86 -5.98 10.22 -8.53
CA GLY A 86 -6.02 11.60 -8.99
C GLY A 86 -4.63 12.25 -9.03
N ARG A 87 -4.62 13.57 -9.26
CA ARG A 87 -3.39 14.37 -9.45
C ARG A 87 -2.41 14.25 -8.27
N GLU A 88 -2.91 14.40 -7.05
CA GLU A 88 -2.09 14.35 -5.84
C GLU A 88 -1.51 12.95 -5.62
N TRP A 89 -2.31 11.90 -5.84
CA TRP A 89 -1.86 10.51 -5.78
C TRP A 89 -0.77 10.23 -6.82
N LEU A 90 -0.98 10.65 -8.08
CA LEU A 90 -0.02 10.43 -9.16
C LEU A 90 1.33 11.06 -8.82
N ARG A 91 1.32 12.34 -8.42
CA ARG A 91 2.54 13.05 -8.01
C ARG A 91 3.22 12.35 -6.83
N TYR A 92 2.46 12.01 -5.79
CA TYR A 92 2.98 11.34 -4.60
C TYR A 92 3.64 10.00 -4.94
N VAL A 93 2.98 9.16 -5.74
CA VAL A 93 3.52 7.87 -6.20
C VAL A 93 4.79 8.08 -7.01
N THR A 94 4.79 9.02 -7.97
CA THR A 94 5.96 9.24 -8.82
C THR A 94 7.15 9.81 -8.05
N ASP A 95 6.93 10.70 -7.09
CA ASP A 95 7.99 11.27 -6.26
C ASP A 95 8.63 10.20 -5.36
N ASN A 96 7.81 9.31 -4.78
CA ASN A 96 8.31 8.19 -4.00
C ASN A 96 9.07 7.18 -4.88
N ARG A 97 8.54 6.85 -6.07
CA ARG A 97 9.19 5.96 -7.04
C ARG A 97 10.50 6.52 -7.61
N LYS A 98 10.61 7.85 -7.71
CA LYS A 98 11.85 8.56 -8.08
C LYS A 98 12.81 8.76 -6.91
N GLY A 99 12.38 8.49 -5.67
CA GLY A 99 13.19 8.74 -4.47
C GLY A 99 13.42 10.22 -4.17
N ILE A 100 12.56 11.11 -4.68
CA ILE A 100 12.68 12.57 -4.53
C ILE A 100 11.63 13.18 -3.60
N TYR A 101 10.73 12.36 -3.05
CA TYR A 101 9.72 12.84 -2.12
C TYR A 101 10.36 13.48 -0.87
N LYS A 102 10.07 14.76 -0.65
CA LYS A 102 10.55 15.56 0.50
C LYS A 102 9.40 16.23 1.29
N GLY A 103 8.17 15.78 1.06
CA GLY A 103 6.99 16.32 1.71
C GLY A 103 6.84 15.90 3.17
N ALA A 104 5.63 16.12 3.70
CA ALA A 104 5.31 15.74 5.07
C ALA A 104 5.48 14.23 5.31
N LYS A 105 5.83 13.88 6.54
CA LYS A 105 5.92 12.49 6.98
C LYS A 105 4.56 12.07 7.55
N TYR A 106 4.13 10.87 7.17
CA TYR A 106 2.87 10.28 7.62
C TYR A 106 3.15 9.02 8.42
N ASP A 107 2.28 8.69 9.36
CA ASP A 107 2.28 7.39 10.04
C ASP A 107 1.62 6.32 9.16
N ILE A 108 0.56 6.71 8.45
CA ILE A 108 -0.19 5.86 7.53
C ILE A 108 -0.48 6.62 6.24
N VAL A 109 -0.29 5.97 5.11
CA VAL A 109 -0.79 6.42 3.79
C VAL A 109 -1.80 5.40 3.31
N ILE A 110 -2.99 5.86 2.92
CA ILE A 110 -4.09 5.03 2.43
C ILE A 110 -4.47 5.51 1.04
N GLY A 111 -4.60 4.60 0.08
CA GLY A 111 -5.05 4.99 -1.24
C GLY A 111 -5.01 3.87 -2.26
N PRO A 112 -5.29 4.17 -3.53
CA PRO A 112 -5.20 3.21 -4.61
C PRO A 112 -3.81 2.61 -4.73
N VAL A 113 -3.75 1.32 -5.06
CA VAL A 113 -2.51 0.61 -5.37
C VAL A 113 -2.25 0.62 -6.88
N ALA A 114 -1.03 0.94 -7.29
CA ALA A 114 -0.65 0.77 -8.69
C ALA A 114 -0.62 -0.74 -9.02
N ASN A 115 -1.38 -1.13 -10.04
CA ASN A 115 -1.38 -2.49 -10.57
C ASN A 115 -0.76 -2.52 -11.97
N ASP A 116 -0.63 -3.72 -12.55
CA ASP A 116 0.01 -3.92 -13.86
C ASP A 116 -0.62 -3.04 -14.98
N ASN A 117 -1.92 -2.78 -14.91
CA ASN A 117 -2.62 -1.93 -15.89
C ASN A 117 -2.26 -0.44 -15.77
N THR A 118 -1.86 0.02 -14.60
CA THR A 118 -1.47 1.42 -14.34
C THR A 118 0.02 1.67 -14.46
N MET A 119 0.85 0.63 -14.34
CA MET A 119 2.30 0.79 -14.27
C MET A 119 2.88 1.40 -15.55
N SER A 120 2.33 1.07 -16.73
CA SER A 120 2.77 1.70 -17.99
C SER A 120 2.54 3.22 -17.98
N VAL A 121 1.33 3.66 -17.62
CA VAL A 121 0.96 5.08 -17.53
C VAL A 121 1.84 5.82 -16.53
N ILE A 122 2.08 5.22 -15.35
CA ILE A 122 2.95 5.81 -14.33
C ILE A 122 4.39 5.92 -14.85
N ASN A 123 4.91 4.89 -15.52
CA ASN A 123 6.26 4.91 -16.10
C ASN A 123 6.39 5.97 -17.20
N ASP A 124 5.41 6.07 -18.10
CA ASP A 124 5.41 7.06 -19.18
C ASP A 124 5.36 8.50 -18.64
N TYR A 125 4.56 8.74 -17.60
CA TYR A 125 4.52 10.04 -16.93
C TYR A 125 5.84 10.32 -16.19
N MET A 126 6.42 9.33 -15.50
CA MET A 126 7.72 9.49 -14.83
C MET A 126 8.83 9.83 -15.81
N ALA A 127 8.81 9.24 -17.01
CA ALA A 127 9.76 9.48 -18.10
C ALA A 127 9.53 10.79 -18.86
N GLY A 128 8.39 11.46 -18.64
CA GLY A 128 8.00 12.67 -19.38
C GLY A 128 7.45 12.40 -20.78
N THR A 129 7.18 11.13 -21.12
CA THR A 129 6.57 10.73 -22.40
C THR A 129 5.15 11.25 -22.53
N ILE A 130 4.41 11.28 -21.41
CA ILE A 130 3.07 11.89 -21.33
C ILE A 130 3.03 12.95 -20.24
N ASN A 131 2.19 13.97 -20.44
CA ASN A 131 1.94 15.00 -19.43
C ASN A 131 0.94 14.53 -18.36
N GLU A 132 0.79 15.32 -17.30
CA GLU A 132 -0.07 15.00 -16.15
C GLU A 132 -1.54 14.86 -16.54
N GLU A 133 -2.04 15.74 -17.39
CA GLU A 133 -3.41 15.70 -17.89
C GLU A 133 -3.71 14.39 -18.64
N THR A 134 -2.81 13.97 -19.52
CA THR A 134 -2.93 12.69 -20.26
C THR A 134 -2.89 11.50 -19.31
N ALA A 135 -1.95 11.50 -18.35
CA ALA A 135 -1.86 10.43 -17.36
C ALA A 135 -3.16 10.28 -16.55
N LEU A 136 -3.75 11.40 -16.12
CA LEU A 136 -5.01 11.40 -15.37
C LEU A 136 -6.19 10.84 -16.18
N VAL A 137 -6.26 11.16 -17.47
CA VAL A 137 -7.29 10.58 -18.37
C VAL A 137 -7.14 9.07 -18.47
N LEU A 138 -5.90 8.57 -18.63
CA LEU A 138 -5.61 7.14 -18.76
C LEU A 138 -5.82 6.36 -17.44
N LEU A 139 -5.63 7.00 -16.29
CA LEU A 139 -5.86 6.39 -14.97
C LEU A 139 -7.35 6.34 -14.58
N LYS A 140 -8.17 7.30 -15.03
CA LYS A 140 -9.59 7.42 -14.67
C LYS A 140 -10.43 6.13 -14.82
N PRO A 141 -10.32 5.30 -15.88
CA PRO A 141 -11.13 4.09 -16.02
C PRO A 141 -10.68 2.93 -15.12
N GLN A 142 -9.53 3.03 -14.45
CA GLN A 142 -8.95 1.92 -13.71
C GLN A 142 -9.66 1.71 -12.37
N LYS A 143 -10.11 0.48 -12.11
CA LYS A 143 -10.64 0.07 -10.81
C LYS A 143 -9.50 -0.49 -9.97
N LEU A 144 -8.94 0.36 -9.14
CA LEU A 144 -7.83 0.02 -8.26
C LEU A 144 -8.34 -0.38 -6.88
N SER A 145 -7.75 -1.44 -6.34
CA SER A 145 -7.91 -1.78 -4.92
C SER A 145 -7.17 -0.77 -4.05
N ASP A 146 -7.46 -0.81 -2.75
CA ASP A 146 -6.76 0.02 -1.77
C ASP A 146 -5.44 -0.60 -1.29
N GLN A 147 -4.63 0.25 -0.69
CA GLN A 147 -3.43 -0.06 0.04
C GLN A 147 -3.40 0.81 1.30
N TYR A 148 -3.11 0.18 2.41
CA TYR A 148 -2.78 0.79 3.69
C TYR A 148 -1.29 0.54 3.92
N THR A 149 -0.52 1.61 3.94
CA THR A 149 0.92 1.55 4.17
C THR A 149 1.25 2.22 5.49
N PHE A 150 1.92 1.49 6.36
CA PHE A 150 2.34 1.95 7.68
C PHE A 150 3.84 2.31 7.62
N LEU A 151 4.15 3.59 7.85
CA LEU A 151 5.48 4.15 7.58
C LEU A 151 6.28 4.43 8.85
N THR A 152 5.66 4.33 10.02
CA THR A 152 6.31 4.56 11.32
C THR A 152 5.96 3.46 12.31
N TRP A 153 6.74 3.35 13.39
CA TRP A 153 6.42 2.49 14.53
C TRP A 153 5.06 2.85 15.16
N LYS A 154 4.70 4.14 15.20
CA LYS A 154 3.39 4.60 15.68
C LYS A 154 2.27 4.05 14.79
N GLY A 155 2.44 4.12 13.47
CA GLY A 155 1.53 3.50 12.51
C GLY A 155 1.44 1.98 12.65
N LEU A 156 2.55 1.28 12.88
CA LEU A 156 2.51 -0.17 13.10
C LEU A 156 1.77 -0.58 14.38
N SER A 157 1.83 0.25 15.43
CA SER A 157 1.26 -0.08 16.75
C SER A 157 -0.27 -0.23 16.78
N VAL A 158 -0.96 0.22 15.72
CA VAL A 158 -2.42 0.10 15.59
C VAL A 158 -2.86 -1.14 14.84
N LEU A 159 -1.91 -1.98 14.38
CA LEU A 159 -2.17 -3.31 13.86
C LEU A 159 -2.10 -4.35 14.98
N ARG A 160 -3.14 -5.17 15.09
CA ARG A 160 -3.13 -6.38 15.92
C ARG A 160 -3.11 -7.61 15.02
N TYR A 161 -2.05 -8.40 15.08
CA TYR A 161 -1.99 -9.68 14.38
C TYR A 161 -3.10 -10.61 14.88
N LEU A 162 -3.77 -11.29 13.95
CA LEU A 162 -4.84 -12.23 14.25
C LEU A 162 -4.41 -13.66 13.92
N GLU A 163 -4.15 -13.92 12.64
CA GLU A 163 -3.90 -15.25 12.12
C GLU A 163 -3.17 -15.21 10.77
N VAL A 164 -2.85 -16.39 10.25
CA VAL A 164 -2.22 -16.59 8.95
C VAL A 164 -2.98 -17.65 8.16
N LYS A 165 -3.15 -17.39 6.86
CA LYS A 165 -3.68 -18.36 5.90
C LYS A 165 -2.61 -18.71 4.88
N LEU A 166 -2.51 -20.00 4.57
CA LEU A 166 -1.62 -20.52 3.53
C LEU A 166 -2.44 -20.82 2.28
N TYR A 167 -1.85 -20.58 1.12
CA TYR A 167 -2.46 -20.83 -0.18
C TYR A 167 -1.50 -21.64 -1.06
N GLU A 168 -2.08 -22.29 -2.05
CA GLU A 168 -1.38 -22.94 -3.15
C GLU A 168 -1.23 -21.99 -4.35
#